data_AF-A0A6N6MX26-F1
#
_entry.id   AF-A0A6N6MX26-F1
#
_cell.length_a   1.000
_cell.length_b   1.000
_cell.length_c   1.000
_cell.angle_alpha   90.00
_cell.angle_beta   90.00
_cell.angle_gamma   90.00
#
_symmetry.space_group_name_H-M   'P 1'
#
loop_
_entity.id
_entity.type
_entity.pdbx_description
1 polymer ?
#
loop_
_entity_poly.entity_id
_entity_poly.type
_entity_poly.pdbx_seq_one_letter_code
_entity_poly.pdbx_strand_id
1 'polypeptide(L)'
;MRGPLKLGRGSVGDLSSDRIERSDAAPRTTWDTMLVWFMRITALAWLAKGVHAWASILDVLPGARAFETEPVGRQTVIVYFAVIDLTAAVGLWLTSAWGGVVWLLAATSALTLAFLTPHLLPMPLPLIGAQASIIAIYFILSWLAAREIR
;
A
#
# COMPACT_ATOMS: atom_id res chain seq x y z
N MET A 1 -57.58 16.22 -42.09
CA MET A 1 -56.14 15.92 -42.15
C MET A 1 -55.47 16.31 -40.82
N ARG A 2 -55.25 15.36 -39.92
CA ARG A 2 -54.36 15.49 -38.76
C ARG A 2 -53.70 14.13 -38.56
N GLY A 3 -52.41 14.03 -38.85
CA GLY A 3 -51.62 12.82 -38.60
C GLY A 3 -51.29 12.70 -37.11
N PRO A 4 -51.20 11.48 -36.54
CA PRO A 4 -50.81 11.33 -35.16
C PRO A 4 -49.30 11.53 -35.01
N LEU A 5 -48.92 12.34 -34.04
CA LEU A 5 -47.56 12.57 -33.59
C LEU A 5 -46.99 11.25 -33.06
N LYS A 6 -45.94 10.74 -33.71
CA LYS A 6 -45.09 9.68 -33.17
C LYS A 6 -44.33 10.26 -31.98
N LEU A 7 -44.88 10.14 -30.77
CA LEU A 7 -44.10 10.31 -29.55
C LEU A 7 -43.07 9.17 -29.51
N GLY A 8 -41.80 9.54 -29.61
CA GLY A 8 -40.68 8.63 -29.41
C GLY A 8 -40.84 7.93 -28.07
N ARG A 9 -40.99 6.61 -28.12
CA ARG A 9 -40.89 5.74 -26.96
C ARG A 9 -39.44 5.76 -26.53
N GLY A 10 -39.10 6.70 -25.65
CA GLY A 10 -37.82 6.69 -24.94
C GLY A 10 -37.62 5.31 -24.34
N SER A 11 -36.51 4.67 -24.72
CA SER A 11 -36.14 3.34 -24.27
C SER A 11 -36.03 3.33 -22.74
N VAL A 12 -37.06 2.81 -22.07
CA VAL A 12 -37.03 2.45 -20.64
C VAL A 12 -36.03 1.31 -20.39
N GLY A 13 -35.46 0.71 -21.45
CA GLY A 13 -34.43 -0.32 -21.36
C GLY A 13 -33.03 0.19 -20.97
N ASP A 14 -32.75 1.49 -21.12
CA ASP A 14 -31.40 2.03 -20.88
C ASP A 14 -31.12 2.29 -19.39
N LEU A 15 -32.16 2.61 -18.60
CA LEU A 15 -32.07 2.74 -17.14
C LEU A 15 -31.94 1.38 -16.42
N SER A 16 -32.27 0.28 -17.10
CA SER A 16 -32.04 -1.07 -16.60
C SER A 16 -30.60 -1.53 -16.84
N SER A 17 -29.91 -0.96 -17.82
CA SER A 17 -28.50 -1.23 -18.08
C SER A 17 -27.59 -0.50 -17.08
N ASP A 18 -28.01 0.62 -16.51
CA ASP A 18 -27.29 1.33 -15.44
C ASP A 18 -27.29 0.56 -14.08
N ARG A 19 -27.94 -0.61 -14.06
CA ARG A 19 -27.87 -1.64 -13.01
C ARG A 19 -26.64 -2.56 -13.16
N ILE A 20 -25.67 -2.23 -14.02
CA ILE A 20 -24.37 -2.92 -14.04
C ILE A 20 -23.84 -3.00 -12.60
N GLU A 21 -23.75 -4.23 -12.10
CA GLU A 21 -22.76 -4.67 -11.10
C GLU A 21 -22.67 -3.89 -9.77
N ARG A 22 -23.80 -3.50 -9.18
CA ARG A 22 -23.93 -3.80 -7.74
C ARG A 22 -24.20 -5.30 -7.64
N SER A 23 -23.18 -6.11 -7.92
CA SER A 23 -23.08 -7.38 -7.23
C SER A 23 -23.20 -7.03 -5.76
N ASP A 24 -24.32 -7.39 -5.16
CA ASP A 24 -24.51 -7.35 -3.71
C ASP A 24 -23.20 -7.86 -3.13
N ALA A 25 -22.45 -6.96 -2.49
CA ALA A 25 -21.10 -7.25 -2.04
C ALA A 25 -21.21 -8.52 -1.22
N ALA A 26 -20.69 -9.63 -1.77
CA ALA A 26 -20.76 -10.93 -1.13
C ALA A 26 -20.33 -10.71 0.32
N PRO A 27 -21.11 -11.19 1.32
CA PRO A 27 -20.89 -10.84 2.71
C PRO A 27 -19.41 -10.98 3.03
N ARG A 28 -18.76 -9.85 3.35
CA ARG A 28 -17.31 -9.79 3.54
C ARG A 28 -16.95 -10.86 4.55
N THR A 29 -16.18 -11.85 4.12
CA THR A 29 -15.78 -12.94 4.99
C THR A 29 -14.94 -12.37 6.14
N THR A 30 -14.94 -13.04 7.29
CA THR A 30 -14.14 -12.63 8.46
C THR A 30 -12.67 -12.38 8.08
N TRP A 31 -12.14 -13.16 7.13
CA TRP A 31 -10.80 -13.02 6.60
C TRP A 31 -10.57 -11.78 5.74
N ASP A 32 -11.53 -11.38 4.90
CA ASP A 32 -11.43 -10.13 4.12
C ASP A 32 -11.34 -8.91 5.05
N THR A 33 -12.18 -8.89 6.10
CA THR A 33 -12.13 -7.82 7.12
C THR A 33 -10.80 -7.82 7.88
N MET A 34 -10.28 -8.99 8.24
CA MET A 34 -8.99 -9.12 8.95
C MET A 34 -7.82 -8.67 8.06
N LEU A 35 -7.85 -8.98 6.77
CA LEU A 35 -6.85 -8.55 5.78
C LEU A 35 -6.86 -7.03 5.60
N VAL A 36 -8.04 -6.41 5.51
CA VAL A 36 -8.18 -4.94 5.43
C VAL A 36 -7.60 -4.26 6.66
N TRP A 37 -7.89 -4.78 7.85
CA TRP A 37 -7.33 -4.24 9.09
C TRP A 37 -5.82 -4.41 9.16
N PHE A 38 -5.30 -5.57 8.76
CA PHE A 38 -3.87 -5.81 8.67
C PHE A 38 -3.18 -4.83 7.71
N MET A 39 -3.78 -4.58 6.54
CA MET A 39 -3.29 -3.60 5.56
C MET A 39 -3.26 -2.19 6.16
N ARG A 40 -4.28 -1.79 6.92
CA ARG A 40 -4.33 -0.47 7.58
C ARG A 40 -3.29 -0.30 8.67
N ILE A 41 -3.07 -1.32 9.50
CA ILE A 41 -2.04 -1.28 10.56
C ILE A 41 -0.66 -1.19 9.91
N THR A 42 -0.41 -1.99 8.87
CA THR A 42 0.83 -1.94 8.10
C THR A 42 1.03 -0.57 7.43
N ALA A 43 -0.05 0.02 6.89
CA ALA A 43 -0.02 1.35 6.31
C ALA A 43 0.43 2.41 7.32
N LEU A 44 -0.08 2.37 8.55
CA LEU A 44 0.33 3.31 9.62
C LEU A 44 1.81 3.13 9.99
N ALA A 45 2.30 1.90 10.04
CA ALA A 45 3.72 1.63 10.29
C ALA A 45 4.61 2.20 9.16
N TRP A 46 4.21 2.05 7.89
CA TRP A 46 4.92 2.61 6.75
C TRP A 46 4.83 4.14 6.69
N LEU A 47 3.69 4.71 7.07
CA LEU A 47 3.53 6.15 7.20
C LEU A 47 4.50 6.71 8.24
N ALA A 48 4.58 6.09 9.42
CA ALA A 48 5.51 6.49 10.46
C ALA A 48 6.98 6.40 9.99
N LYS A 49 7.34 5.34 9.25
CA LYS A 49 8.67 5.18 8.66
C LYS A 49 8.99 6.28 7.64
N GLY A 50 8.04 6.59 6.75
CA GLY A 50 8.19 7.67 5.76
C GLY A 50 8.33 9.05 6.43
N VAL A 51 7.51 9.34 7.45
CA VAL A 51 7.61 10.57 8.25
C VAL A 51 8.96 10.67 8.95
N HIS A 52 9.47 9.58 9.51
CA HIS A 52 10.81 9.55 10.11
C HIS A 52 11.90 9.85 9.08
N ALA A 53 11.79 9.30 7.86
CA ALA A 53 12.73 9.60 6.77
C ALA A 53 12.70 11.09 6.40
N TRP A 54 11.52 11.70 6.28
CA TRP A 54 11.40 13.15 6.08
C TRP A 54 11.98 13.98 7.21
N ALA A 55 11.75 13.58 8.46
CA ALA A 55 12.32 14.25 9.62
C ALA A 55 13.85 14.18 9.64
N SER A 56 14.43 13.09 9.10
CA SER A 56 15.88 12.98 8.90
C SER A 56 16.41 13.86 7.77
N ILE A 57 15.67 14.01 6.66
CA ILE A 57 16.06 14.91 5.55
C ILE A 57 16.05 16.37 6.00
N LEU A 58 15.08 16.75 6.84
CA LEU A 58 14.95 18.11 7.35
C LEU A 58 15.84 18.40 8.57
N ASP A 59 16.63 17.42 9.03
CA ASP A 59 17.49 17.52 10.22
C ASP A 59 16.75 18.00 11.48
N VAL A 60 15.48 17.61 11.62
CA VAL A 60 14.61 17.99 12.74
C VAL A 60 14.94 17.17 14.01
N LEU A 61 15.63 16.03 13.88
CA LEU A 61 15.98 15.16 15.01
C LEU A 61 17.27 15.65 15.72
N PRO A 62 17.19 16.13 16.97
CA PRO A 62 18.37 16.56 17.71
C PRO A 62 19.30 15.38 18.00
N GLY A 63 20.58 15.51 17.62
CA GLY A 63 21.62 14.50 17.86
C GLY A 63 21.80 13.46 16.76
N ALA A 64 20.99 13.51 15.68
CA ALA A 64 21.24 12.72 14.48
C ALA A 64 22.36 13.37 13.64
N ARG A 65 23.05 12.57 12.81
CA ARG A 65 23.96 13.12 11.79
C ARG A 65 23.14 13.91 10.78
N ALA A 66 23.60 15.11 10.45
CA ALA A 66 22.96 15.95 9.46
C ALA A 66 22.92 15.21 8.11
N PHE A 67 21.76 15.21 7.45
CA PHE A 67 21.56 14.52 6.17
C PHE A 67 22.62 14.90 5.13
N GLU A 68 22.99 16.18 5.09
CA GLU A 68 24.01 16.75 4.22
C GLU A 68 25.43 16.20 4.46
N THR A 69 25.71 15.67 5.66
CA THR A 69 27.00 15.07 6.01
C THR A 69 27.10 13.59 5.69
N GLU A 70 25.98 12.95 5.33
CA GLU A 70 25.96 11.54 4.93
C GLU A 70 26.54 11.35 3.52
N PRO A 71 27.17 10.20 3.23
CA PRO A 71 27.62 9.88 1.89
C PRO A 71 26.47 9.91 0.88
N VAL A 72 26.74 10.36 -0.36
CA VAL A 72 25.73 10.47 -1.44
C VAL A 72 24.90 9.19 -1.64
N GLY A 73 25.53 8.02 -1.49
CA GLY A 73 24.82 6.74 -1.57
C GLY A 73 23.75 6.57 -0.48
N ARG A 74 24.03 7.00 0.75
CA ARG A 74 23.10 6.94 1.88
C ARG A 74 22.02 8.00 1.78
N GLN A 75 22.35 9.21 1.33
CA GLN A 75 21.37 10.25 1.01
C GLN A 75 20.34 9.76 -0.01
N THR A 76 20.82 9.11 -1.09
CA THR A 76 19.96 8.55 -2.14
C THR A 76 19.00 7.50 -1.58
N VAL A 77 19.50 6.60 -0.71
CA VAL A 77 18.69 5.57 -0.06
C VAL A 77 17.62 6.19 0.86
N ILE A 78 17.97 7.21 1.64
CA ILE A 78 17.02 7.91 2.52
C ILE A 78 15.91 8.57 1.69
N VAL A 79 16.25 9.28 0.62
CA VAL A 79 15.27 9.95 -0.26
C VAL A 79 14.38 8.92 -0.96
N TYR A 80 14.95 7.82 -1.45
CA TYR A 80 14.19 6.72 -2.04
C TYR A 80 13.15 6.17 -1.07
N PHE A 81 13.55 5.85 0.17
CA PHE A 81 12.63 5.33 1.18
C PHE A 81 11.61 6.36 1.64
N ALA A 82 11.98 7.64 1.75
CA ALA A 82 11.07 8.72 2.11
C ALA A 82 9.86 8.84 1.15
N VAL A 83 10.06 8.56 -0.14
CA VAL A 83 8.99 8.61 -1.14
C VAL A 83 8.24 7.29 -1.23
N ILE A 84 8.96 6.17 -1.39
CA ILE A 84 8.31 4.88 -1.65
C ILE A 84 7.55 4.36 -0.43
N ASP A 85 8.03 4.61 0.80
CA ASP A 85 7.33 4.15 2.00
C ASP A 85 6.02 4.90 2.23
N LEU A 86 5.98 6.20 1.94
CA LEU A 86 4.72 6.98 1.97
C LEU A 86 3.75 6.54 0.88
N THR A 87 4.27 6.28 -0.33
CA THR A 87 3.46 5.81 -1.46
C THR A 87 2.84 4.43 -1.14
N ALA A 88 3.63 3.53 -0.55
CA ALA A 88 3.18 2.24 -0.04
C ALA A 88 2.12 2.41 1.06
N ALA A 89 2.33 3.32 2.03
CA ALA A 89 1.37 3.59 3.09
C ALA A 89 -0.01 4.01 2.54
N VAL A 90 -0.03 4.93 1.58
CA VAL A 90 -1.28 5.38 0.94
C VAL A 90 -1.97 4.21 0.23
N GLY A 91 -1.22 3.44 -0.56
CA GLY A 91 -1.78 2.31 -1.30
C GLY A 91 -2.33 1.21 -0.40
N LEU A 92 -1.63 0.89 0.70
CA LEU A 92 -2.06 -0.08 1.71
C LEU A 92 -3.30 0.41 2.48
N TRP A 93 -3.35 1.69 2.83
CA TRP A 93 -4.49 2.28 3.54
C TRP A 93 -5.77 2.22 2.70
N LEU A 94 -5.64 2.50 1.41
CA LEU A 94 -6.74 2.40 0.44
C LEU A 94 -7.07 0.95 0.07
N THR A 95 -6.31 -0.03 0.58
CA THR A 95 -6.45 -1.46 0.24
C THR A 95 -6.47 -1.71 -1.27
N SER A 96 -5.69 -0.92 -2.01
CA SER A 96 -5.66 -0.99 -3.47
C SER A 96 -4.61 -1.99 -3.95
N ALA A 97 -4.89 -2.68 -5.06
CA ALA A 97 -3.99 -3.69 -5.62
C ALA A 97 -2.59 -3.12 -5.96
N TRP A 98 -2.50 -1.87 -6.42
CA TRP A 98 -1.21 -1.23 -6.71
C TRP A 98 -0.39 -0.95 -5.44
N GLY A 99 -1.07 -0.67 -4.33
CA GLY A 99 -0.43 -0.36 -3.05
C GLY A 99 0.34 -1.53 -2.46
N GLY A 100 -0.22 -2.73 -2.56
CA GLY A 100 0.46 -3.97 -2.14
C GLY A 100 1.75 -4.21 -2.93
N VAL A 101 1.75 -3.95 -4.24
CA VAL A 101 2.94 -4.10 -5.09
C VAL A 101 4.03 -3.09 -4.70
N VAL A 102 3.68 -1.81 -4.53
CA VAL A 102 4.64 -0.78 -4.11
C VAL A 102 5.21 -1.09 -2.73
N TRP A 103 4.36 -1.54 -1.81
CA TRP A 103 4.79 -1.97 -0.49
C TRP A 103 5.76 -3.16 -0.55
N LEU A 104 5.46 -4.21 -1.33
CA LEU A 104 6.37 -5.34 -1.52
C LEU A 104 7.70 -4.90 -2.13
N LEU A 105 7.67 -4.03 -3.13
CA LEU A 105 8.89 -3.47 -3.71
C LEU A 105 9.72 -2.71 -2.67
N ALA A 106 9.08 -1.85 -1.86
CA ALA A 106 9.74 -1.12 -0.78
C ALA A 106 10.33 -2.08 0.26
N ALA A 107 9.56 -3.09 0.66
CA ALA A 107 9.97 -4.04 1.69
C ALA A 107 11.11 -4.94 1.22
N THR A 108 11.01 -5.49 -0.01
CA THR A 108 12.09 -6.26 -0.63
C THR A 108 13.32 -5.40 -0.84
N SER A 109 13.18 -4.15 -1.30
CA SER A 109 14.32 -3.22 -1.46
C SER A 109 15.06 -3.00 -0.13
N ALA A 110 14.31 -2.82 0.97
CA ALA A 110 14.90 -2.66 2.30
C ALA A 110 15.66 -3.90 2.75
N LEU A 111 15.09 -5.09 2.53
CA LEU A 111 15.78 -6.35 2.81
C LEU A 111 17.06 -6.49 1.95
N THR A 112 16.97 -6.25 0.65
CA THR A 112 18.12 -6.33 -0.27
C THR A 112 19.23 -5.37 0.18
N LEU A 113 18.91 -4.11 0.50
CA LEU A 113 19.89 -3.13 0.98
C LEU A 113 20.50 -3.54 2.32
N ALA A 114 19.71 -4.10 3.24
CA ALA A 114 20.19 -4.58 4.52
C ALA A 114 21.17 -5.78 4.37
N PHE A 115 20.94 -6.67 3.40
CA PHE A 115 21.79 -7.83 3.14
C PHE A 115 23.03 -7.53 2.28
N LEU A 116 22.88 -6.79 1.18
CA LEU A 116 23.97 -6.55 0.21
C LEU A 116 24.87 -5.37 0.61
N THR A 117 24.29 -4.34 1.24
CA THR A 117 24.99 -3.09 1.55
C THR A 117 24.64 -2.60 2.96
N PRO A 118 24.96 -3.38 4.01
CA PRO A 118 24.64 -3.03 5.39
C PRO A 118 25.25 -1.70 5.84
N HIS A 119 26.30 -1.23 5.16
CA HIS A 119 26.88 0.09 5.39
C HIS A 119 25.94 1.25 5.02
N LEU A 120 25.12 1.11 3.96
CA LEU A 120 24.21 2.16 3.51
C LEU A 120 22.98 2.26 4.40
N LEU A 121 22.51 1.11 4.89
CA LEU A 121 21.33 1.01 5.75
C LEU A 121 21.63 0.04 6.91
N PRO A 122 22.26 0.53 8.00
CA PRO A 122 22.50 -0.27 9.18
C PRO A 122 21.15 -0.52 9.86
N MET A 123 20.53 -1.64 9.52
CA MET A 123 19.27 -2.10 10.10
C MET A 123 19.55 -3.11 11.21
N PRO A 124 19.04 -2.90 12.43
CA PRO A 124 19.15 -3.90 13.48
C PRO A 124 18.39 -5.17 13.07
N LEU A 125 19.00 -6.34 13.31
CA LEU A 125 18.45 -7.67 12.97
C LEU A 125 16.96 -7.86 13.35
N PRO A 126 16.47 -7.37 14.50
CA PRO A 126 15.03 -7.44 14.83
C PRO A 126 14.11 -6.75 13.82
N LEU A 127 14.52 -5.61 13.25
CA LEU A 127 13.70 -4.89 12.26
C LEU A 127 13.65 -5.64 10.92
N ILE A 128 14.74 -6.29 10.52
CA ILE A 128 14.77 -7.17 9.34
C ILE A 128 13.78 -8.33 9.53
N GLY A 129 13.81 -8.96 10.71
CA GLY A 129 12.89 -10.03 11.09
C GLY A 129 11.43 -9.57 11.10
N ALA A 130 11.15 -8.39 11.63
CA ALA A 130 9.80 -7.80 11.62
C ALA A 130 9.31 -7.52 10.19
N GLN A 131 10.17 -7.00 9.32
CA GLN A 131 9.77 -6.72 7.94
C GLN A 131 9.48 -8.01 7.15
N ALA A 132 10.33 -9.03 7.32
CA ALA A 132 10.10 -10.35 6.73
C ALA A 132 8.82 -11.03 7.29
N SER A 133 8.55 -10.88 8.59
CA SER A 133 7.35 -11.47 9.20
C SER A 133 6.06 -10.80 8.71
N ILE A 134 6.05 -9.48 8.53
CA ILE A 134 4.89 -8.77 7.97
C ILE A 134 4.63 -9.24 6.53
N ILE A 135 5.67 -9.42 5.71
CA ILE A 135 5.54 -10.00 4.37
C ILE A 135 4.94 -11.41 4.43
N ALA A 136 5.45 -12.28 5.31
CA ALA A 136 4.94 -13.64 5.45
C ALA A 136 3.47 -13.66 5.89
N ILE A 137 3.09 -12.84 6.87
CA ILE A 137 1.71 -12.72 7.35
C ILE A 137 0.79 -12.23 6.23
N TYR A 138 1.23 -11.25 5.43
CA TYR A 138 0.47 -10.77 4.27
C TYR A 138 0.16 -11.90 3.29
N PHE A 139 1.17 -12.71 2.92
CA PHE A 139 0.97 -13.83 2.01
C PHE A 139 0.06 -14.91 2.60
N ILE A 140 0.22 -15.24 3.89
CA ILE A 140 -0.63 -16.21 4.57
C ILE A 140 -2.09 -15.75 4.60
N LEU A 141 -2.35 -14.50 5.00
CA LEU A 141 -3.70 -13.93 5.03
C LEU A 141 -4.31 -13.84 3.64
N SER A 142 -3.53 -13.43 2.64
CA SER A 142 -3.98 -13.37 1.24
C SER A 142 -4.36 -14.75 0.71
N TRP A 143 -3.56 -15.78 1.06
CA TRP A 143 -3.84 -17.16 0.68
C TRP A 143 -5.09 -17.72 1.38
N LEU A 144 -5.26 -17.45 2.68
CA LEU A 144 -6.44 -17.85 3.43
C LEU A 144 -7.72 -17.18 2.89
N ALA A 145 -7.68 -15.87 2.63
CA ALA A 145 -8.79 -15.14 2.04
C ALA A 145 -9.16 -15.69 0.66
N ALA A 146 -8.17 -16.04 -0.18
CA ALA A 146 -8.41 -16.64 -1.49
C ALA A 146 -9.05 -18.04 -1.40
N ARG A 147 -8.78 -18.79 -0.33
CA ARG A 147 -9.33 -20.14 -0.12
C ARG A 147 -10.81 -20.11 0.29
N GLU A 148 -11.24 -19.09 1.03
CA GLU A 148 -12.63 -18.92 1.48
C GLU A 148 -13.59 -18.54 0.33
N ILE A 149 -13.06 -18.01 -0.78
CA ILE A 149 -13.85 -17.56 -1.94
C ILE A 149 -14.23 -18.73 -2.88
N ARG A 150 -13.59 -19.90 -2.73
CA ARG A 150 -13.84 -21.11 -3.53
C ARG A 150 -14.74 -22.09 -2.81
#